data_AF-A0A0D0C835-F1
#
_entry.id   AF-A0A0D0C835-F1
#
_cell.length_a   1.000
_cell.length_b   1.000
_cell.length_c   1.000
_cell.angle_alpha   90.00
_cell.angle_beta   90.00
_cell.angle_gamma   90.00
#
_symmetry.space_group_name_H-M   'P 1'
#
loop_
_entity.id
_entity.type
_entity.pdbx_description
1 polymer ?
#
loop_
_entity_poly.entity_id
_entity_poly.type
_entity_poly.pdbx_seq_one_letter_code
_entity_poly.pdbx_strand_id
1 'polypeptide(L)'
;MGSAIEDHDDTTVNESESEWEEQNNDPHSDLPLPFLHLPALLLPSSFGCRNCNKHGLATLAELELQLHIGQVNDALHSICFTLADKVVLFHTEVHHASNQSANTCAWGKVHQLDMVLLRHAQIYRKGQNAMVALQADETLLERYRLLVNQDLKVTTAISDPNRSVHHMADLTWFWTMDIPRDAQESDWMSEIYCINWLCTKAVQDQWIGEVELIKSGVQWTINFFNSKFRQWEKLGTQSQKQGVMGHVVYAVHQATIYANL
;
A
#
# COMPACT_ATOMS: atom_id res chain seq x y z
N MET A 1 9.60 -59.99 25.47
CA MET A 1 8.16 -59.64 25.46
C MET A 1 8.09 -58.27 26.14
N GLY A 2 8.12 -57.13 25.48
CA GLY A 2 7.57 -56.78 24.18
C GLY A 2 6.20 -56.16 24.38
N SER A 3 6.14 -54.90 24.84
CA SER A 3 4.92 -54.08 24.80
C SER A 3 5.21 -52.85 23.96
N ALA A 4 4.46 -52.77 22.87
CA ALA A 4 4.54 -51.80 21.80
C ALA A 4 4.09 -50.41 22.25
N ILE A 5 4.76 -49.41 21.71
CA ILE A 5 4.32 -48.01 21.67
C ILE A 5 3.72 -47.85 20.28
N GLU A 6 2.40 -47.67 20.20
CA GLU A 6 1.69 -47.24 18.99
C GLU A 6 1.40 -45.74 19.09
N ASP A 7 1.70 -45.07 17.97
CA ASP A 7 1.07 -43.91 17.36
C ASP A 7 0.83 -42.63 18.17
N HIS A 8 1.44 -41.53 17.70
CA HIS A 8 0.70 -40.67 16.78
C HIS A 8 1.63 -39.74 15.99
N ASP A 9 1.55 -39.89 14.66
CA ASP A 9 1.87 -38.89 13.65
C ASP A 9 0.98 -37.66 13.88
N ASP A 10 1.59 -36.50 14.10
CA ASP A 10 0.90 -35.22 14.21
C ASP A 10 1.35 -34.33 13.05
N THR A 11 0.90 -34.72 11.86
CA THR A 11 0.74 -33.82 10.73
C THR A 11 -0.50 -32.96 11.00
N THR A 12 -0.31 -31.80 11.64
CA THR A 12 -1.32 -30.74 11.64
C THR A 12 -0.78 -29.52 10.90
N VAL A 13 -1.14 -29.49 9.63
CA VAL A 13 -1.29 -28.28 8.80
C VAL A 13 -2.11 -27.28 9.61
N ASN A 14 -1.48 -26.24 10.14
CA ASN A 14 -2.20 -25.12 10.74
C ASN A 14 -2.58 -24.12 9.64
N GLU A 15 -3.56 -24.52 8.83
CA GLU A 15 -4.40 -23.60 8.08
C GLU A 15 -5.34 -22.92 9.07
N SER A 16 -4.91 -21.79 9.62
CA SER A 16 -5.81 -20.84 10.27
C SER A 16 -5.44 -19.42 9.85
N GLU A 17 -5.39 -19.20 8.54
CA GLU A 17 -5.40 -17.88 7.94
C GLU A 17 -6.79 -17.60 7.38
N SER A 18 -7.28 -16.38 7.68
CA SER A 18 -8.26 -15.63 6.89
C SER A 18 -9.73 -16.05 7.00
N GLU A 19 -10.44 -15.47 7.98
CA GLU A 19 -11.72 -14.80 7.74
C GLU A 19 -12.17 -14.03 8.98
N TRP A 20 -11.88 -12.72 9.05
CA TRP A 20 -12.60 -11.83 9.96
C TRP A 20 -13.68 -11.12 9.14
N GLU A 21 -14.84 -11.77 9.01
CA GLU A 21 -16.05 -11.13 8.51
C GLU A 21 -16.49 -10.05 9.50
N GLU A 22 -16.14 -8.81 9.17
CA GLU A 22 -16.60 -7.60 9.82
C GLU A 22 -18.10 -7.42 9.50
N GLN A 23 -18.98 -8.03 10.30
CA GLN A 23 -20.43 -7.81 10.22
C GLN A 23 -20.79 -6.41 10.72
N ASN A 24 -20.58 -5.42 9.85
CA ASN A 24 -21.01 -4.04 10.06
C ASN A 24 -22.49 -3.89 9.69
N ASN A 25 -23.38 -4.22 10.62
CA ASN A 25 -24.75 -3.70 10.61
C ASN A 25 -24.85 -2.62 11.70
N ASP A 26 -24.54 -1.37 11.32
CA ASP A 26 -24.63 -0.20 12.19
C ASP A 26 -26.10 0.29 12.29
N PRO A 27 -26.74 0.26 13.49
CA PRO A 27 -28.07 0.82 13.71
C PRO A 27 -28.05 2.35 13.98
N HIS A 28 -26.88 3.00 14.01
CA HIS A 28 -26.70 4.37 14.47
C HIS A 28 -26.37 5.38 13.38
N SER A 29 -26.54 5.01 12.11
CA SER A 29 -26.36 5.91 10.96
C SER A 29 -27.25 7.18 10.99
N ASP A 30 -28.29 7.20 11.85
CA ASP A 30 -29.30 8.25 11.92
C ASP A 30 -29.36 9.02 13.26
N LEU A 31 -28.29 9.03 14.07
CA LEU A 31 -28.31 9.86 15.30
C LEU A 31 -28.27 11.36 14.97
N PRO A 32 -29.32 12.16 15.30
CA PRO A 32 -29.34 13.57 15.00
C PRO A 32 -28.34 14.31 15.90
N LEU A 33 -27.44 15.08 15.29
CA LEU A 33 -26.59 16.04 15.99
C LEU A 33 -27.46 16.98 16.85
N PRO A 34 -26.99 17.43 18.03
CA PRO A 34 -27.72 18.39 18.85
C PRO A 34 -27.96 19.67 18.04
N PHE A 35 -29.25 20.00 17.86
CA PHE A 35 -29.74 21.15 17.09
C PHE A 35 -29.25 22.48 17.68
N LEU A 36 -28.16 23.00 17.12
CA LEU A 36 -28.03 24.44 16.93
C LEU A 36 -28.60 24.73 15.54
N HIS A 37 -29.82 25.29 15.48
CA HIS A 37 -30.38 25.87 14.25
C HIS A 37 -29.59 27.13 13.88
N LEU A 38 -28.35 26.97 13.42
CA LEU A 38 -27.80 27.93 12.48
C LEU A 38 -28.39 27.59 11.11
N PRO A 39 -28.88 28.57 10.34
CA PRO A 39 -29.20 28.32 8.93
C PRO A 39 -27.92 27.79 8.27
N ALA A 40 -28.03 26.63 7.60
CA ALA A 40 -26.91 26.08 6.85
C ALA A 40 -26.39 27.16 5.90
N LEU A 41 -25.13 27.57 6.09
CA LEU A 41 -24.50 28.56 5.24
C LEU A 41 -24.46 27.97 3.82
N LEU A 42 -25.15 28.62 2.88
CA LEU A 42 -25.12 28.24 1.48
C LEU A 42 -23.74 28.59 0.91
N LEU A 43 -22.91 27.58 0.74
CA LEU A 43 -21.59 27.71 0.14
C LEU A 43 -21.66 27.62 -1.39
N PRO A 44 -20.73 28.22 -2.15
CA PRO A 44 -20.66 28.10 -3.61
C PRO A 44 -20.85 26.67 -4.16
N SER A 45 -20.32 25.64 -3.51
CA SER A 45 -20.49 24.22 -3.86
C SER A 45 -21.96 23.77 -3.94
N SER A 46 -22.86 24.40 -3.17
CA SER A 46 -24.30 24.12 -3.21
C SER A 46 -24.99 24.66 -4.47
N PHE A 47 -24.42 25.70 -5.11
CA PHE A 47 -24.93 26.26 -6.35
C PHE A 47 -24.33 25.58 -7.58
N GLY A 48 -23.15 24.99 -7.45
CA GLY A 48 -22.39 24.37 -8.52
C GLY A 48 -21.67 25.38 -9.42
N CYS A 49 -20.56 24.96 -10.01
CA CYS A 49 -19.62 25.84 -10.74
C CYS A 49 -20.30 26.73 -11.81
N ARG A 50 -21.23 26.18 -12.60
CA ARG A 50 -21.94 26.93 -13.66
C ARG A 50 -22.73 28.12 -13.12
N ASN A 51 -23.42 27.94 -12.00
CA ASN A 51 -24.21 29.00 -11.38
C ASN A 51 -23.31 30.01 -10.67
N CYS A 52 -22.23 29.55 -10.03
CA CYS A 52 -21.24 30.46 -9.44
C CYS A 52 -20.68 31.42 -10.49
N ASN A 53 -20.31 30.91 -11.67
CA ASN A 53 -19.84 31.75 -12.78
C ASN A 53 -20.91 32.72 -13.29
N LYS A 54 -22.15 32.24 -13.45
CA LYS A 54 -23.28 33.09 -13.89
C LYS A 54 -23.57 34.25 -12.93
N HIS A 55 -23.34 34.04 -11.64
CA HIS A 55 -23.67 35.01 -10.58
C HIS A 55 -22.46 35.79 -10.05
N GLY A 56 -21.28 35.66 -10.69
CA GLY A 56 -20.08 36.39 -10.27
C GLY A 56 -19.45 35.88 -8.97
N LEU A 57 -19.77 34.65 -8.55
CA LEU A 57 -19.25 33.98 -7.35
C LEU A 57 -18.01 33.12 -7.63
N ALA A 58 -17.39 33.26 -8.81
CA ALA A 58 -16.24 32.45 -9.22
C ALA A 58 -15.05 32.57 -8.24
N THR A 59 -14.77 33.77 -7.75
CA THR A 59 -13.70 33.99 -6.75
C THR A 59 -14.01 33.35 -5.41
N LEU A 60 -15.28 33.36 -4.99
CA LEU A 60 -15.71 32.72 -3.75
C LEU A 60 -15.67 31.19 -3.88
N ALA A 61 -16.02 30.65 -5.05
CA ALA A 61 -15.90 29.23 -5.37
C ALA A 61 -14.45 28.74 -5.29
N GLU A 62 -13.49 29.53 -5.78
CA GLU A 62 -12.06 29.21 -5.66
C GLU A 62 -11.60 29.22 -4.20
N LEU A 63 -12.00 30.23 -3.41
CA LEU A 63 -11.68 30.27 -1.98
C LEU A 63 -12.28 29.09 -1.21
N GLU A 64 -13.51 28.70 -1.55
CA GLU A 64 -14.14 27.52 -0.98
C GLU A 64 -13.39 26.24 -1.37
N LEU A 65 -12.93 26.12 -2.62
CA LEU A 65 -12.13 24.97 -3.06
C LEU A 65 -10.85 24.84 -2.22
N GLN A 66 -10.13 25.94 -1.98
CA GLN A 66 -8.94 25.95 -1.12
C GLN A 66 -9.27 25.55 0.33
N LEU A 67 -10.41 25.99 0.85
CA LEU A 67 -10.88 25.57 2.17
C LEU A 67 -11.14 24.06 2.22
N HIS A 68 -11.82 23.51 1.21
CA HIS A 68 -12.08 22.06 1.12
C HIS A 68 -10.79 21.26 1.00
N ILE A 69 -9.78 21.74 0.26
CA ILE A 69 -8.46 21.09 0.22
C ILE A 69 -7.87 20.95 1.63
N GLY A 70 -7.91 22.03 2.44
CA GLY A 70 -7.48 21.99 3.83
C GLY A 70 -8.31 20.99 4.66
N GLN A 71 -9.64 21.09 4.62
CA GLN A 71 -10.53 20.21 5.38
C GLN A 71 -10.34 18.72 5.04
N VAL A 72 -10.15 18.42 3.76
CA VAL A 72 -9.93 17.06 3.26
C VAL A 72 -8.57 16.53 3.71
N ASN A 73 -7.51 17.36 3.72
CA ASN A 73 -6.21 16.99 4.28
C ASN A 73 -6.31 16.69 5.79
N ASP A 74 -6.95 17.57 6.56
CA ASP A 74 -7.12 17.39 8.00
C ASP A 74 -7.93 16.11 8.32
N ALA A 75 -8.97 15.85 7.52
CA ALA A 75 -9.78 14.65 7.66
C ALA A 75 -8.99 13.38 7.34
N LEU A 76 -8.18 13.38 6.27
CA LEU A 76 -7.29 12.25 5.95
C LEU A 76 -6.24 12.03 7.05
N HIS A 77 -5.63 13.11 7.55
CA HIS A 77 -4.67 13.00 8.64
C HIS A 77 -5.30 12.38 9.89
N SER A 78 -6.51 12.81 10.24
CA SER A 78 -7.28 12.26 11.36
C SER A 78 -7.66 10.79 11.13
N ILE A 79 -8.00 10.39 9.90
CA ILE A 79 -8.27 8.99 9.52
C ILE A 79 -7.01 8.15 9.72
N CYS A 80 -5.85 8.59 9.21
CA CYS A 80 -4.59 7.88 9.40
C CYS A 80 -4.27 7.72 10.89
N PHE A 81 -4.38 8.81 11.67
CA PHE A 81 -4.12 8.79 13.10
C PHE A 81 -5.02 7.81 13.84
N THR A 82 -6.32 7.84 13.58
CA THR A 82 -7.29 6.96 14.25
C THR A 82 -7.15 5.49 13.88
N LEU A 83 -6.84 5.17 12.61
CA LEU A 83 -6.54 3.80 12.19
C LEU A 83 -5.31 3.25 12.89
N ALA A 84 -4.33 4.10 13.03
CA ALA A 84 -3.05 3.72 13.57
C ALA A 84 -3.14 3.59 15.13
N ASP A 85 -3.94 4.43 15.80
CA ASP A 85 -4.30 4.28 17.22
C ASP A 85 -5.05 2.96 17.44
N LYS A 86 -5.96 2.64 16.53
CA LYS A 86 -6.71 1.38 16.54
C LYS A 86 -5.76 0.18 16.46
N VAL A 87 -4.74 0.22 15.59
CA VAL A 87 -3.69 -0.81 15.52
C VAL A 87 -2.97 -0.99 16.85
N VAL A 88 -2.51 0.11 17.45
CA VAL A 88 -1.82 0.06 18.76
C VAL A 88 -2.72 -0.55 19.82
N LEU A 89 -4.00 -0.18 19.85
CA LEU A 89 -4.98 -0.70 20.79
C LEU A 89 -5.22 -2.21 20.62
N PHE A 90 -5.24 -2.71 19.37
CA PHE A 90 -5.35 -4.14 19.09
C PHE A 90 -4.19 -4.93 19.70
N HIS A 91 -2.96 -4.47 19.50
CA HIS A 91 -1.75 -5.11 20.02
C HIS A 91 -1.64 -5.03 21.54
N THR A 92 -1.91 -3.86 22.11
CA THR A 92 -1.63 -3.60 23.53
C THR A 92 -2.74 -4.07 24.46
N GLU A 93 -4.00 -3.98 24.04
CA GLU A 93 -5.14 -4.25 24.92
C GLU A 93 -5.98 -5.43 24.46
N VAL A 94 -6.36 -5.50 23.18
CA VAL A 94 -7.27 -6.56 22.69
C VAL A 94 -6.59 -7.93 22.76
N HIS A 95 -5.36 -8.05 22.26
CA HIS A 95 -4.61 -9.32 22.29
C HIS A 95 -4.17 -9.74 23.70
N HIS A 96 -3.96 -8.78 24.61
CA HIS A 96 -3.53 -9.05 25.98
C HIS A 96 -4.68 -9.14 26.99
N ALA A 97 -5.93 -9.04 26.55
CA ALA A 97 -7.10 -9.14 27.41
C ALA A 97 -7.23 -10.55 28.01
N SER A 98 -6.97 -10.67 29.31
CA SER A 98 -6.96 -11.97 30.01
C SER A 98 -8.33 -12.44 30.50
N ASN A 99 -9.31 -11.54 30.58
CA ASN A 99 -10.64 -11.86 31.10
C ASN A 99 -11.74 -11.13 30.32
N GLN A 100 -12.98 -11.58 30.51
CA GLN A 100 -14.15 -11.06 29.78
C GLN A 100 -14.35 -9.55 29.98
N SER A 101 -14.15 -9.04 31.20
CA SER A 101 -14.31 -7.61 31.49
C SER A 101 -13.27 -6.76 30.77
N ALA A 102 -12.00 -7.18 30.80
CA ALA A 102 -10.91 -6.55 30.08
C ALA A 102 -11.15 -6.59 28.56
N ASN A 103 -11.65 -7.71 28.04
CA ASN A 103 -11.98 -7.86 26.62
C ASN A 103 -13.11 -6.89 26.21
N THR A 104 -14.22 -6.86 26.95
CA THR A 104 -15.32 -5.91 26.71
C THR A 104 -14.87 -4.45 26.79
N CYS A 105 -13.99 -4.12 27.74
CA CYS A 105 -13.43 -2.77 27.87
C CYS A 105 -12.56 -2.39 26.66
N ALA A 106 -11.68 -3.29 26.22
CA ALA A 106 -10.82 -3.08 25.06
C ALA A 106 -11.66 -2.89 23.78
N TRP A 107 -12.68 -3.73 23.55
CA TRP A 107 -13.62 -3.56 22.43
C TRP A 107 -14.44 -2.27 22.53
N GLY A 108 -14.79 -1.84 23.74
CA GLY A 108 -15.43 -0.53 23.95
C GLY A 108 -14.58 0.63 23.44
N LYS A 109 -13.26 0.59 23.67
CA LYS A 109 -12.32 1.58 23.13
C LYS A 109 -12.17 1.48 21.61
N VAL A 110 -12.12 0.27 21.05
CA VAL A 110 -12.09 0.07 19.59
C VAL A 110 -13.32 0.70 18.95
N HIS A 111 -14.51 0.44 19.51
CA HIS A 111 -15.75 1.02 19.01
C HIS A 111 -15.77 2.55 19.10
N GLN A 112 -15.20 3.11 20.17
CA GLN A 112 -15.06 4.56 20.29
C GLN A 112 -14.16 5.14 19.18
N LEU A 113 -13.04 4.49 18.88
CA LEU A 113 -12.17 4.89 17.77
C LEU A 113 -12.88 4.76 16.41
N ASP A 114 -13.68 3.71 16.22
CA ASP A 114 -14.47 3.52 14.99
C ASP A 114 -15.49 4.64 14.77
N MET A 115 -16.15 5.08 15.83
CA MET A 115 -17.06 6.23 15.76
C MET A 115 -16.33 7.52 15.35
N VAL A 116 -15.11 7.74 15.85
CA VAL A 116 -14.28 8.89 15.49
C VAL A 116 -13.80 8.76 14.03
N LEU A 117 -13.33 7.59 13.63
CA LEU A 117 -12.91 7.27 12.27
C LEU A 117 -14.03 7.52 11.25
N LEU A 118 -15.23 7.01 11.51
CA LEU A 118 -16.40 7.20 10.65
C LEU A 118 -16.79 8.67 10.54
N ARG A 119 -16.67 9.44 11.62
CA ARG A 119 -16.91 10.88 11.59
C ARG A 119 -15.93 11.61 10.67
N HIS A 120 -14.64 11.31 10.74
CA HIS A 120 -13.65 11.92 9.84
C HIS A 120 -13.85 11.47 8.39
N ALA A 121 -14.21 10.21 8.16
CA ALA A 121 -14.57 9.71 6.82
C ALA A 121 -15.78 10.46 6.24
N GLN A 122 -16.79 10.80 7.05
CA GLN A 122 -17.92 11.61 6.60
C GLN A 122 -17.51 13.05 6.23
N ILE A 123 -16.63 13.67 7.01
CA ILE A 123 -16.10 15.02 6.72
C ILE A 123 -15.34 14.98 5.38
N TYR A 124 -14.47 13.99 5.21
CA TYR A 124 -13.75 13.76 3.96
C TYR A 124 -14.70 13.65 2.76
N ARG A 125 -15.69 12.77 2.84
CA ARG A 125 -16.67 12.55 1.75
C ARG A 125 -17.46 13.81 1.42
N LYS A 126 -17.83 14.61 2.42
CA LYS A 126 -18.51 15.89 2.21
C LYS A 126 -17.62 16.89 1.47
N GLY A 127 -16.36 17.04 1.89
CA GLY A 127 -15.38 17.89 1.21
C GLY A 127 -15.13 17.45 -0.23
N GLN A 128 -14.93 16.14 -0.45
CA GLN A 128 -14.71 15.56 -1.78
C GLN A 128 -15.92 15.79 -2.71
N ASN A 129 -17.15 15.59 -2.23
CA ASN A 129 -18.37 15.92 -2.98
C ASN A 129 -18.44 17.42 -3.34
N ALA A 130 -18.04 18.30 -2.42
CA ALA A 130 -18.02 19.74 -2.68
C ALA A 130 -16.97 20.11 -3.75
N MET A 131 -15.77 19.50 -3.71
CA MET A 131 -14.74 19.67 -4.75
C MET A 131 -15.25 19.24 -6.13
N VAL A 132 -15.98 18.11 -6.20
CA VAL A 132 -16.61 17.65 -7.46
C VAL A 132 -17.67 18.64 -7.95
N ALA A 133 -18.51 19.18 -7.05
CA ALA A 133 -19.54 20.16 -7.41
C ALA A 133 -18.96 21.50 -7.91
N LEU A 134 -17.77 21.86 -7.42
CA LEU A 134 -17.00 23.02 -7.86
C LEU A 134 -16.23 22.77 -9.17
N GLN A 135 -16.26 21.53 -9.71
CA GLN A 135 -15.46 21.12 -10.87
C GLN A 135 -13.96 21.38 -10.66
N ALA A 136 -13.44 20.93 -9.52
CA ALA A 136 -12.01 20.91 -9.25
C ALA A 136 -11.24 20.20 -10.38
N ASP A 137 -9.97 20.57 -10.54
CA ASP A 137 -9.11 20.00 -11.58
C ASP A 137 -9.00 18.48 -11.47
N GLU A 138 -8.87 17.80 -12.62
CA GLU A 138 -8.81 16.34 -12.67
C GLU A 138 -7.63 15.79 -11.87
N THR A 139 -6.48 16.49 -11.87
CA THR A 139 -5.31 16.08 -11.07
C THR A 139 -5.57 16.16 -9.57
N LEU A 140 -6.41 17.11 -9.12
CA LEU A 140 -6.83 17.21 -7.72
C LEU A 140 -7.79 16.08 -7.35
N LEU A 141 -8.70 15.69 -8.25
CA LEU A 141 -9.65 14.60 -8.02
C LEU A 141 -8.97 13.22 -8.08
N GLU A 142 -7.91 13.06 -8.88
CA GLU A 142 -7.06 11.86 -8.86
C GLU A 142 -6.29 11.72 -7.54
N ARG A 143 -5.88 12.86 -6.95
CA ARG A 143 -5.24 12.93 -5.64
C ARG A 143 -6.23 12.65 -4.51
N TYR A 144 -7.42 13.24 -4.55
CA TYR A 144 -8.46 13.10 -3.53
C TYR A 144 -9.57 12.15 -3.98
N ARG A 145 -9.25 10.85 -3.94
CA ARG A 145 -10.13 9.78 -4.44
C ARG A 145 -11.34 9.55 -3.55
N LEU A 146 -12.38 8.93 -4.11
CA LEU A 146 -13.54 8.53 -3.33
C LEU A 146 -13.15 7.52 -2.23
N LEU A 147 -13.47 7.86 -0.98
CA LEU A 147 -13.18 7.03 0.19
C LEU A 147 -14.27 5.97 0.42
N VAL A 148 -13.95 4.71 0.15
CA VAL A 148 -14.86 3.56 0.32
C VAL A 148 -14.75 3.00 1.73
N ASN A 149 -15.73 2.26 2.24
CA ASN A 149 -15.63 1.66 3.58
C ASN A 149 -14.51 0.60 3.68
N GLN A 150 -14.12 -0.02 2.57
CA GLN A 150 -13.01 -0.99 2.53
C GLN A 150 -11.66 -0.31 2.84
N ASP A 151 -11.52 0.96 2.45
CA ASP A 151 -10.33 1.79 2.70
C ASP A 151 -10.09 2.07 4.18
N LEU A 152 -11.13 1.94 5.01
CA LEU A 152 -11.13 2.19 6.46
C LEU A 152 -10.83 0.93 7.28
N LYS A 153 -10.65 -0.23 6.63
CA LYS A 153 -10.29 -1.44 7.34
C LYS A 153 -8.83 -1.37 7.77
N VAL A 154 -8.54 -1.90 8.95
CA VAL A 154 -7.16 -2.06 9.41
C VAL A 154 -6.56 -3.22 8.62
N THR A 155 -5.77 -2.90 7.60
CA THR A 155 -5.04 -3.91 6.80
C THR A 155 -3.88 -4.49 7.63
N THR A 156 -3.58 -5.77 7.42
CA THR A 156 -2.44 -6.47 8.04
C THR A 156 -1.12 -5.72 7.88
N ALA A 157 -0.94 -4.99 6.78
CA ALA A 157 0.22 -4.14 6.51
C ALA A 157 0.43 -3.01 7.55
N ILE A 158 -0.67 -2.45 8.08
CA ILE A 158 -0.64 -1.42 9.11
C ILE A 158 -0.41 -2.07 10.48
N SER A 159 -1.01 -3.25 10.70
CA SER A 159 -0.89 -3.99 11.96
C SER A 159 0.47 -4.61 12.22
N ASP A 160 1.18 -5.10 11.20
CA ASP A 160 2.50 -5.69 11.33
C ASP A 160 3.45 -5.11 10.27
N PRO A 161 3.98 -3.91 10.53
CA PRO A 161 4.79 -3.20 9.55
C PRO A 161 6.16 -3.88 9.31
N ASN A 162 6.55 -4.83 10.16
CA ASN A 162 7.81 -5.58 10.04
C ASN A 162 7.68 -6.91 9.29
N ARG A 163 6.46 -7.36 8.93
CA ARG A 163 6.25 -8.72 8.42
C ARG A 163 6.69 -8.95 6.98
N SER A 164 6.57 -7.95 6.09
CA SER A 164 7.07 -8.03 4.71
C SER A 164 6.80 -6.73 3.93
N VAL A 165 7.75 -6.37 3.06
CA VAL A 165 7.67 -5.24 2.12
C VAL A 165 6.51 -5.40 1.12
N HIS A 166 6.11 -6.64 0.78
CA HIS A 166 5.06 -6.91 -0.19
C HIS A 166 3.66 -6.54 0.32
N HIS A 167 3.41 -6.54 1.63
CA HIS A 167 2.11 -6.17 2.18
C HIS A 167 1.82 -4.66 2.11
N MET A 168 2.85 -3.84 1.91
CA MET A 168 2.67 -2.39 1.75
C MET A 168 2.02 -2.01 0.40
N ALA A 169 2.02 -2.92 -0.58
CA ALA A 169 1.27 -2.74 -1.83
C ALA A 169 -0.26 -2.77 -1.61
N ASP A 170 -0.70 -3.38 -0.51
CA ASP A 170 -2.11 -3.45 -0.10
C ASP A 170 -2.55 -2.24 0.74
N LEU A 171 -1.65 -1.27 0.97
CA LEU A 171 -2.01 -0.03 1.66
C LEU A 171 -2.95 0.81 0.81
N THR A 172 -3.95 1.34 1.48
CA THR A 172 -4.89 2.29 0.90
C THR A 172 -4.17 3.52 0.34
N TRP A 173 -4.67 4.06 -0.78
CA TRP A 173 -4.04 5.16 -1.53
C TRP A 173 -3.63 6.38 -0.67
N PHE A 174 -4.40 6.71 0.38
CA PHE A 174 -4.12 7.87 1.23
C PHE A 174 -2.88 7.71 2.13
N TRP A 175 -2.38 6.49 2.37
CA TRP A 175 -1.14 6.25 3.12
C TRP A 175 0.13 6.65 2.36
N THR A 176 0.04 6.68 1.03
CA THR A 176 1.15 7.05 0.15
C THR A 176 1.14 8.54 -0.23
N MET A 177 0.13 9.28 0.24
CA MET A 177 0.01 10.70 -0.04
C MET A 177 0.94 11.51 0.85
N ASP A 178 1.62 12.49 0.24
CA ASP A 178 2.28 13.56 0.97
C ASP A 178 1.21 14.55 1.46
N ILE A 179 0.70 14.32 2.67
CA ILE A 179 -0.26 15.21 3.34
C ILE A 179 0.55 16.21 4.18
N PRO A 180 0.46 17.52 3.90
CA PRO A 180 1.13 18.54 4.70
C PRO A 180 0.78 18.37 6.17
N ARG A 181 1.79 18.30 7.03
CA ARG A 181 1.64 17.85 8.41
C ARG A 181 1.67 19.01 9.39
N ASP A 182 0.80 18.93 10.38
CA ASP A 182 0.86 19.78 11.57
C ASP A 182 1.94 19.30 12.54
N ALA A 183 2.62 20.22 13.22
CA ALA A 183 3.81 19.94 14.04
C ALA A 183 3.60 19.01 15.27
N GLN A 184 2.38 18.52 15.51
CA GLN A 184 2.02 17.69 16.66
C GLN A 184 1.83 16.22 16.23
N GLU A 185 2.90 15.60 15.73
CA GLU A 185 2.89 14.17 15.44
C GLU A 185 3.21 13.37 16.71
N SER A 186 2.48 12.27 16.94
CA SER A 186 2.85 11.30 17.98
C SER A 186 4.07 10.47 17.55
N ASP A 187 4.91 10.09 18.51
CA ASP A 187 6.16 9.32 18.27
C ASP A 187 5.90 8.05 17.44
N TRP A 188 4.79 7.37 17.73
CA TRP A 188 4.40 6.12 17.08
C TRP A 188 3.83 6.32 15.65
N MET A 189 3.20 7.45 15.34
CA MET A 189 2.80 7.77 13.95
C MET A 189 4.04 7.97 13.08
N SER A 190 5.03 8.68 13.61
CA SER A 190 6.32 8.91 12.93
C SER A 190 6.99 7.58 12.60
N GLU A 191 6.89 6.59 13.50
CA GLU A 191 7.39 5.23 13.28
C GLU A 191 6.66 4.53 12.13
N ILE A 192 5.33 4.58 12.07
CA ILE A 192 4.56 3.98 10.97
C ILE A 192 4.92 4.60 9.63
N TYR A 193 5.06 5.93 9.55
CA TYR A 193 5.48 6.59 8.31
C TYR A 193 6.93 6.27 7.95
N CYS A 194 7.83 6.19 8.95
CA CYS A 194 9.22 5.80 8.74
C CYS A 194 9.30 4.38 8.16
N ILE A 195 8.52 3.43 8.71
CA ILE A 195 8.50 2.07 8.20
C ILE A 195 7.90 2.02 6.79
N ASN A 196 6.78 2.72 6.55
CA ASN A 196 6.19 2.80 5.21
C ASN A 196 7.18 3.37 4.17
N TRP A 197 7.92 4.42 4.55
CA TRP A 197 8.97 5.00 3.71
C TRP A 197 10.12 4.01 3.47
N LEU A 198 10.61 3.32 4.51
CA LEU A 198 11.65 2.30 4.41
C LEU A 198 11.23 1.15 3.49
N CYS A 199 9.99 0.66 3.61
CA CYS A 199 9.45 -0.37 2.74
C CYS A 199 9.36 0.10 1.28
N THR A 200 8.83 1.29 1.05
CA THR A 200 8.76 1.89 -0.30
C THR A 200 10.15 2.03 -0.91
N LYS A 201 11.13 2.43 -0.09
CA LYS A 201 12.52 2.55 -0.52
C LYS A 201 13.15 1.19 -0.84
N ALA A 202 12.88 0.17 -0.03
CA ALA A 202 13.35 -1.20 -0.28
C ALA A 202 12.80 -1.77 -1.60
N VAL A 203 11.50 -1.56 -1.90
CA VAL A 203 10.92 -1.92 -3.20
C VAL A 203 11.65 -1.22 -4.34
N GLN A 204 11.87 0.09 -4.21
CA GLN A 204 12.58 0.87 -5.22
C GLN A 204 14.00 0.33 -5.45
N ASP A 205 14.74 0.06 -4.37
CA ASP A 205 16.11 -0.43 -4.45
C ASP A 205 16.18 -1.84 -5.04
N GLN A 206 15.19 -2.69 -4.75
CA GLN A 206 15.05 -3.99 -5.41
C GLN A 206 14.86 -3.83 -6.92
N TRP A 207 13.92 -2.99 -7.37
CA TRP A 207 13.72 -2.76 -8.80
C TRP A 207 14.97 -2.22 -9.49
N ILE A 208 15.69 -1.30 -8.85
CA ILE A 208 16.96 -0.78 -9.36
C ILE A 208 17.97 -1.93 -9.51
N GLY A 209 18.11 -2.75 -8.48
CA GLY A 209 18.99 -3.91 -8.47
C GLY A 209 18.62 -4.94 -9.55
N GLU A 210 17.34 -5.26 -9.73
CA GLU A 210 16.86 -6.20 -10.75
C GLU A 210 17.14 -5.69 -12.16
N VAL A 211 16.93 -4.40 -12.42
CA VAL A 211 17.28 -3.78 -13.71
C VAL A 211 18.78 -3.88 -13.99
N GLU A 212 19.62 -3.63 -12.98
CA GLU A 212 21.07 -3.76 -13.10
C GLU A 212 21.51 -5.21 -13.30
N LEU A 213 20.87 -6.15 -12.58
CA LEU A 213 21.10 -7.59 -12.70
C LEU A 213 20.76 -8.08 -14.10
N ILE A 214 19.63 -7.67 -14.68
CA ILE A 214 19.22 -8.06 -16.04
C ILE A 214 20.22 -7.53 -17.07
N LYS A 215 20.63 -6.26 -16.97
CA LYS A 215 21.65 -5.67 -17.85
C LYS A 215 22.97 -6.44 -17.77
N SER A 216 23.41 -6.71 -16.55
CA SER A 216 24.63 -7.47 -16.28
C SER A 216 24.52 -8.91 -16.78
N GLY A 217 23.36 -9.54 -16.63
CA GLY A 217 23.05 -10.89 -17.10
C GLY A 217 23.12 -11.00 -18.61
N VAL A 218 22.50 -10.06 -19.35
CA VAL A 218 22.60 -9.99 -20.82
C VAL A 218 24.06 -9.83 -21.25
N GLN A 219 24.79 -8.91 -20.61
CA GLN A 219 26.21 -8.70 -20.91
C GLN A 219 27.05 -9.95 -20.61
N TRP A 220 26.75 -10.66 -19.51
CA TRP A 220 27.43 -11.88 -19.14
C TRP A 220 27.17 -13.01 -20.13
N THR A 221 25.93 -13.14 -20.62
CA THR A 221 25.57 -14.10 -21.68
C THR A 221 26.34 -13.82 -22.97
N ILE A 222 26.40 -12.57 -23.42
CA ILE A 222 27.21 -12.17 -24.60
C ILE A 222 28.69 -12.51 -24.38
N ASN A 223 29.22 -12.19 -23.20
CA ASN A 223 30.62 -12.47 -22.88
C ASN A 223 30.90 -13.99 -22.81
N PHE A 224 29.93 -14.77 -22.32
CA PHE A 224 30.01 -16.23 -22.29
C PHE A 224 30.05 -16.82 -23.69
N PHE A 225 29.15 -16.41 -24.59
CA PHE A 225 29.16 -16.87 -25.99
C PHE A 225 30.46 -16.49 -26.70
N ASN A 226 30.93 -15.25 -26.54
CA ASN A 226 32.22 -14.82 -27.07
C ASN A 226 33.40 -15.64 -26.53
N SER A 227 33.38 -15.97 -25.24
CA SER A 227 34.40 -16.83 -24.62
C SER A 227 34.36 -18.25 -25.19
N LYS A 228 33.16 -18.83 -25.37
CA LYS A 228 32.97 -20.15 -25.98
C LYS A 228 33.41 -20.19 -27.43
N PHE A 229 33.07 -19.16 -28.22
CA PHE A 229 33.55 -18.98 -29.57
C PHE A 229 35.09 -19.05 -29.63
N ARG A 230 35.78 -18.22 -28.83
CA ARG A 230 37.25 -18.19 -28.79
C ARG A 230 37.86 -19.52 -28.32
N GLN A 231 37.19 -20.21 -27.38
CA GLN A 231 37.63 -21.52 -26.91
C GLN A 231 37.62 -22.55 -28.05
N TRP A 232 36.54 -22.61 -28.82
CA TRP A 232 36.42 -23.53 -29.96
C TRP A 232 37.36 -23.18 -31.11
N GLU A 233 37.54 -21.88 -31.40
CA GLU A 233 38.52 -21.42 -32.39
C GLU A 233 39.94 -21.89 -32.01
N LYS A 234 40.33 -21.74 -30.74
CA LYS A 234 41.63 -22.20 -30.24
C LYS A 234 41.78 -23.73 -30.38
N LEU A 235 40.77 -24.51 -30.02
CA LEU A 235 40.79 -25.97 -30.18
C LEU A 235 40.88 -26.40 -31.65
N GLY A 236 40.24 -25.67 -32.55
CA GLY A 236 40.35 -25.86 -34.00
C GLY A 236 41.79 -25.67 -34.49
N THR A 237 42.43 -24.56 -34.13
CA THR A 237 43.83 -24.29 -34.51
C THR A 237 44.81 -25.33 -33.94
N GLN A 238 44.57 -25.84 -32.73
CA GLN A 238 45.40 -26.87 -32.11
C GLN A 238 45.24 -28.22 -32.81
N SER A 239 44.00 -28.60 -33.15
CA SER A 239 43.72 -29.85 -33.87
C SER A 239 44.27 -29.83 -35.30
N GLN A 240 44.29 -28.66 -35.94
CA GLN A 240 44.91 -28.46 -37.26
C GLN A 240 46.42 -28.71 -37.21
N LYS A 241 47.10 -28.24 -36.17
CA LYS A 241 48.53 -28.51 -35.94
C LYS A 241 48.83 -29.98 -35.69
N GLN A 242 47.87 -30.73 -35.15
CA GLN A 242 47.97 -32.18 -34.90
C GLN A 242 47.53 -33.04 -36.10
N GLY A 243 47.00 -32.43 -37.18
CA GLY A 243 46.58 -33.15 -38.39
C GLY A 243 45.26 -33.91 -38.28
N VAL A 244 44.45 -33.69 -37.23
CA VAL A 244 43.19 -34.42 -37.02
C VAL A 244 42.02 -33.66 -37.66
N MET A 245 41.78 -33.90 -38.95
CA MET A 245 40.85 -33.10 -39.76
C MET A 245 39.39 -33.11 -39.26
N GLY A 246 38.91 -34.23 -38.73
CA GLY A 246 37.54 -34.33 -38.18
C GLY A 246 37.29 -33.41 -36.99
N HIS A 247 38.29 -33.25 -36.10
CA HIS A 247 38.20 -32.37 -34.95
C HIS A 247 38.21 -30.89 -35.36
N VAL A 248 38.92 -30.54 -36.44
CA VAL A 248 38.92 -29.18 -36.98
C VAL A 248 37.53 -28.79 -37.47
N VAL A 249 36.89 -29.64 -38.29
CA VAL A 249 35.55 -29.37 -38.83
C VAL A 249 34.52 -29.23 -37.70
N TYR A 250 34.57 -30.11 -36.69
CA TYR A 250 33.67 -30.01 -35.54
C TYR A 250 33.89 -28.74 -34.72
N ALA A 251 35.14 -28.37 -34.45
CA ALA A 251 35.45 -27.15 -33.70
C ALA A 251 35.01 -25.88 -34.44
N VAL A 252 35.18 -25.82 -35.76
CA VAL A 252 34.70 -24.70 -36.60
C VAL A 252 33.18 -24.62 -36.59
N HIS A 253 32.48 -25.76 -36.65
CA HIS A 253 31.03 -25.79 -36.57
C HIS A 253 30.53 -25.27 -35.21
N GLN A 254 31.13 -25.72 -34.10
CA GLN A 254 30.80 -25.24 -32.76
C GLN A 254 31.09 -23.74 -32.58
N ALA A 255 32.23 -23.25 -33.06
CA ALA A 255 32.53 -21.82 -33.06
C ALA A 255 31.44 -21.03 -33.83
N THR A 256 31.04 -21.51 -35.02
CA THR A 256 29.99 -20.86 -35.82
C THR A 256 28.65 -20.80 -35.09
N ILE A 257 28.28 -21.83 -34.31
CA ILE A 257 27.07 -21.81 -33.49
C ILE A 257 27.15 -20.70 -32.45
N TYR A 258 28.24 -20.64 -31.67
CA TYR A 258 28.41 -19.63 -30.62
C TYR A 258 28.62 -18.20 -31.14
N ALA A 259 29.01 -18.02 -32.41
CA ALA A 259 29.09 -16.70 -33.05
C ALA A 259 27.72 -16.15 -33.47
N ASN A 260 26.72 -17.02 -33.63
CA ASN A 260 25.37 -16.67 -34.07
C ASN A 260 24.33 -16.67 -32.92
N LEU A 261 24.79 -16.89 -31.68
CA LEU A 261 24.01 -16.84 -30.44
C LEU A 261 24.39 -15.59 -29.63
#